data_AF-A0A7C2JE73-F1
#
_entry.id   AF-A0A7C2JE73-F1
#
_cell.length_a   1.000
_cell.length_b   1.000
_cell.length_c   1.000
_cell.angle_alpha   90.00
_cell.angle_beta   90.00
_cell.angle_gamma   90.00
#
_symmetry.space_group_name_H-M   'P 1'
#
loop_
_entity.id
_entity.type
_entity.pdbx_description
1 polymer ?
#
loop_
_entity_poly.entity_id
_entity_poly.type
_entity_poly.pdbx_seq_one_letter_code
_entity_poly.pdbx_strand_id
1 'polypeptide(L)'
;MNTAIAFPTRSTNSSQPSVPALDLPPPRVWKPRHLAEFLGVSVHWVYKRTERNAEDPIPRIPGVGRLSFDTHSPAFRQWIARQLGYVDSGEGK
;
A
#
# COMPACT_ATOMS: atom_id res chain seq x y z
N MET A 1 -57.58 -3.52 -0.85
CA MET A 1 -57.02 -2.15 -1.00
C MET A 1 -55.65 -2.21 -0.35
N ASN A 2 -54.60 -2.30 -1.17
CA ASN A 2 -53.30 -2.81 -0.76
C ASN A 2 -52.32 -1.66 -0.58
N THR A 3 -51.82 -1.46 0.64
CA THR A 3 -50.75 -0.50 0.95
C THR A 3 -49.40 -1.18 0.75
N ALA A 4 -48.71 -0.85 -0.34
CA ALA A 4 -47.33 -1.26 -0.58
C ALA A 4 -46.39 -0.38 0.26
N ILE A 5 -45.72 -0.97 1.25
CA ILE A 5 -44.63 -0.32 2.00
C ILE A 5 -43.36 -0.44 1.15
N ALA A 6 -42.92 0.68 0.58
CA ALA A 6 -41.64 0.77 -0.10
C ALA A 6 -40.51 0.89 0.94
N PHE A 7 -39.65 -0.13 1.00
CA PHE A 7 -38.41 -0.08 1.80
C PHE A 7 -37.34 0.69 1.01
N PRO A 8 -36.68 1.71 1.58
CA PRO A 8 -35.53 2.32 0.92
C PRO A 8 -34.39 1.29 0.85
N THR A 9 -33.87 1.08 -0.35
CA THR A 9 -32.69 0.26 -0.59
C THR A 9 -31.52 0.84 0.19
N ARG A 10 -31.07 0.11 1.21
CA ARG A 10 -29.86 0.41 1.98
C ARG A 10 -28.70 0.48 0.99
N SER A 11 -28.18 1.68 0.75
CA SER A 11 -26.96 1.90 -0.02
C SER A 11 -25.88 0.95 0.49
N THR A 12 -25.49 0.02 -0.38
CA THR A 12 -24.22 -0.69 -0.32
C THR A 12 -23.14 0.37 -0.55
N ASN A 13 -22.78 1.08 0.53
CA ASN A 13 -21.59 1.90 0.52
C ASN A 13 -20.42 0.91 0.58
N SER A 14 -19.98 0.49 -0.60
CA SER A 14 -18.72 -0.20 -0.78
C SER A 14 -17.63 0.82 -0.44
N SER A 15 -17.34 0.95 0.85
CA SER A 15 -16.12 1.60 1.33
C SER A 15 -14.95 0.69 1.02
N GLN A 16 -14.68 0.49 -0.27
CA GLN A 16 -13.38 0.03 -0.70
C GLN A 16 -12.43 1.16 -0.33
N PRO A 17 -11.42 0.93 0.54
CA PRO A 17 -10.45 1.98 0.83
C PRO A 17 -9.79 2.35 -0.49
N SER A 18 -10.06 3.57 -0.95
CA SER A 18 -9.38 4.17 -2.09
C SER A 18 -7.90 4.22 -1.75
N VAL A 19 -7.16 3.18 -2.13
CA VAL A 19 -5.71 3.19 -2.05
C VAL A 19 -5.25 4.45 -2.79
N PRO A 20 -4.51 5.36 -2.12
CA PRO A 20 -4.07 6.57 -2.78
C PRO A 20 -3.35 6.15 -4.06
N ALA A 21 -3.73 6.76 -5.18
CA ALA A 21 -3.06 6.57 -6.45
C ALA A 21 -1.66 7.21 -6.33
N LEU A 22 -0.76 6.50 -5.65
CA LEU A 22 0.65 6.83 -5.60
C LEU A 22 1.16 6.72 -7.04
N ASP A 23 1.52 7.87 -7.60
CA ASP A 23 2.13 7.97 -8.92
C ASP A 23 3.58 7.45 -8.82
N LEU A 24 3.71 6.13 -8.73
CA LEU A 24 5.00 5.45 -8.61
C LEU A 24 5.64 5.39 -9.99
N PRO A 25 6.88 5.88 -10.16
CA PRO A 25 7.55 5.84 -11.45
C PRO A 25 7.67 4.40 -11.98
N PRO A 26 7.54 4.19 -13.31
CA PRO A 26 7.84 2.91 -13.92
C PRO A 26 9.30 2.53 -13.60
N PRO A 27 9.64 1.24 -13.43
CA PRO A 27 8.89 0.03 -13.84
C PRO A 27 7.86 -0.50 -12.82
N ARG A 28 6.92 -1.35 -13.27
CA ARG A 28 5.91 -2.02 -12.40
C ARG A 28 6.52 -2.85 -11.27
N VAL A 29 7.69 -3.41 -11.51
CA VAL A 29 8.43 -4.23 -10.54
C VAL A 29 9.68 -3.48 -10.11
N TRP A 30 9.72 -3.08 -8.84
CA TRP A 30 10.86 -2.44 -8.25
C TRP A 30 11.83 -3.44 -7.66
N LYS A 31 13.12 -3.17 -7.89
CA LYS A 31 14.22 -3.84 -7.19
C LYS A 31 14.50 -3.09 -5.89
N PRO A 32 15.23 -3.69 -4.94
CA PRO A 32 15.63 -3.03 -3.70
C PRO A 32 16.34 -1.71 -3.93
N ARG A 33 17.13 -1.63 -5.01
CA ARG A 33 17.80 -0.40 -5.43
C ARG A 33 16.83 0.71 -5.83
N HIS A 34 15.80 0.41 -6.62
CA HIS A 34 14.81 1.42 -7.02
C HIS A 34 14.00 1.92 -5.82
N LEU A 35 13.63 1.02 -4.91
CA LEU A 35 12.93 1.39 -3.67
C LEU A 35 13.80 2.27 -2.77
N ALA A 36 15.09 1.92 -2.66
CA ALA A 36 16.06 2.70 -1.90
C ALA A 36 16.25 4.10 -2.49
N GLU A 37 16.41 4.20 -3.82
CA GLU A 37 16.53 5.47 -4.54
C GLU A 37 15.26 6.33 -4.40
N PHE A 38 14.07 5.72 -4.48
CA PHE A 38 12.80 6.43 -4.33
C PHE A 38 12.58 6.98 -2.92
N LEU A 39 12.92 6.20 -1.89
CA LEU A 39 12.81 6.64 -0.49
C LEU A 39 14.01 7.48 -0.02
N GLY A 40 15.06 7.63 -0.83
CA GLY A 40 16.31 8.28 -0.43
C GLY A 40 17.07 7.54 0.67
N VAL A 41 16.88 6.23 0.80
CA VAL A 41 17.49 5.37 1.84
C VAL A 41 18.56 4.44 1.27
N SER A 42 19.31 3.79 2.14
CA SER A 42 20.28 2.76 1.77
C SER A 42 19.60 1.46 1.30
N VAL A 43 20.14 0.80 0.28
CA VAL A 43 19.69 -0.54 -0.13
C VAL A 43 19.82 -1.55 1.02
N HIS A 44 20.81 -1.38 1.90
CA HIS A 44 20.98 -2.23 3.08
C HIS A 44 19.81 -2.07 4.07
N TRP A 45 19.27 -0.85 4.19
CA TRP A 45 18.05 -0.61 4.98
C TRP A 45 16.85 -1.36 4.40
N VAL A 46 16.72 -1.40 3.07
CA VAL A 46 15.67 -2.17 2.38
C VAL A 46 15.82 -3.66 2.67
N TYR A 47 17.04 -4.21 2.61
CA TYR A 47 17.28 -5.61 2.94
C TYR A 47 16.92 -5.94 4.39
N LYS A 48 17.33 -5.11 5.36
CA LYS A 48 16.95 -5.28 6.77
C LYS A 48 15.43 -5.34 6.96
N ARG A 49 14.69 -4.48 6.25
CA ARG A 49 13.22 -4.48 6.30
C ARG A 49 12.57 -5.64 5.53
N THR A 50 13.33 -6.50 4.87
CA THR A 50 12.83 -7.72 4.24
C THR A 50 13.19 -8.99 4.99
N GLU A 51 13.94 -8.86 6.09
CA GLU A 51 14.23 -9.94 7.02
C GLU A 51 12.98 -10.37 7.79
N ARG A 52 12.92 -11.64 8.21
CA ARG A 52 11.73 -12.23 8.88
C ARG A 52 11.35 -11.53 10.20
N ASN A 53 12.31 -10.89 10.85
CA ASN A 53 12.12 -10.21 12.13
C ASN A 53 12.08 -8.68 11.98
N ALA A 54 11.87 -8.17 10.77
CA ALA A 54 11.70 -6.74 10.58
C ALA A 54 10.40 -6.28 11.27
N GLU A 55 10.49 -5.17 12.02
CA GLU A 55 9.35 -4.55 12.70
C GLU A 55 8.25 -4.12 11.70
N ASP A 56 8.64 -3.73 10.49
CA ASP A 56 7.73 -3.33 9.42
C ASP A 56 8.17 -3.92 8.08
N PRO A 57 7.78 -5.19 7.81
CA PRO A 57 8.28 -5.93 6.67
C PRO A 57 7.73 -5.40 5.34
N ILE A 58 8.60 -5.23 4.36
CA ILE A 58 8.20 -4.75 3.04
C ILE A 58 7.43 -5.86 2.30
N PRO A 59 6.21 -5.58 1.79
CA PRO A 59 5.44 -6.53 1.01
C PRO A 59 6.17 -6.92 -0.28
N ARG A 60 6.73 -8.13 -0.30
CA ARG A 60 7.42 -8.70 -1.47
C ARG A 60 6.48 -9.55 -2.31
N ILE A 61 6.81 -9.71 -3.58
CA ILE A 61 6.11 -10.64 -4.47
C ILE A 61 6.45 -12.08 -4.05
N PRO A 62 5.46 -12.91 -3.65
CA PRO A 62 5.72 -14.30 -3.33
C PRO A 62 6.08 -15.08 -4.60
N GLY A 63 6.99 -16.06 -4.48
CA GLY A 63 7.32 -16.98 -5.58
C GLY A 63 8.39 -16.49 -6.57
N VAL A 64 8.88 -15.25 -6.46
CA VAL A 64 10.07 -14.81 -7.19
C VAL A 64 11.32 -15.02 -6.33
N GLY A 65 12.30 -15.75 -6.86
CA GLY A 65 13.57 -16.02 -6.18
C GLY A 65 14.45 -14.79 -5.95
N ARG A 66 14.14 -13.65 -6.60
CA ARG A 66 14.82 -12.36 -6.39
C ARG A 66 13.90 -11.40 -5.65
N LEU A 67 14.45 -10.69 -4.67
CA LEU A 67 13.72 -9.68 -3.90
C LEU A 67 13.19 -8.61 -4.85
N SER A 68 11.87 -8.58 -5.00
CA SER A 68 11.16 -7.73 -5.96
C SER A 68 9.87 -7.24 -5.32
N PHE A 69 9.52 -5.99 -5.60
CA PHE A 69 8.37 -5.31 -5.05
C PHE A 69 7.44 -4.91 -6.19
N ASP A 70 6.15 -5.18 -6.04
CA ASP A 70 5.15 -4.83 -7.05
C ASP A 70 4.53 -3.47 -6.71
N THR A 71 4.71 -2.48 -7.57
CA THR A 71 4.19 -1.12 -7.36
C THR A 71 2.68 -1.01 -7.55
N HIS A 72 2.06 -1.99 -8.19
CA HIS A 72 0.60 -2.11 -8.34
C HIS A 72 -0.04 -2.93 -7.20
N SER A 73 0.75 -3.67 -6.42
CA SER A 73 0.23 -4.41 -5.28
C SER A 73 -0.38 -3.46 -4.25
N PRO A 74 -1.66 -3.67 -3.84
CA PRO A 74 -2.32 -2.81 -2.88
C PRO A 74 -1.59 -2.80 -1.53
N ALA A 75 -1.03 -3.94 -1.11
CA ALA A 75 -0.26 -4.05 0.12
C ALA A 75 1.01 -3.18 0.08
N PHE A 76 1.71 -3.19 -1.05
CA PHE A 76 2.92 -2.39 -1.24
C PHE A 76 2.61 -0.89 -1.30
N ARG A 77 1.53 -0.49 -1.99
CA ARG A 77 1.06 0.90 -2.01
C ARG A 77 0.70 1.42 -0.62
N GLN A 78 -0.02 0.63 0.17
CA GLN A 78 -0.33 0.98 1.56
C GLN A 78 0.94 1.06 2.41
N TRP A 79 1.90 0.17 2.18
CA TRP A 79 3.19 0.22 2.88
C TRP A 79 3.99 1.47 2.52
N ILE A 80 4.10 1.84 1.23
CA ILE A 80 4.75 3.08 0.79
C ILE A 80 4.04 4.30 1.34
N ALA A 81 2.70 4.35 1.30
CA ALA A 81 1.92 5.46 1.85
C ALA A 81 2.26 5.69 3.33
N ARG A 82 2.38 4.61 4.11
CA ARG A 82 2.81 4.68 5.52
C ARG A 82 4.24 5.24 5.67
N GLN A 83 5.19 4.84 4.81
CA GLN A 83 6.56 5.36 4.88
C GLN A 83 6.68 6.82 4.47
N LEU A 84 5.90 7.26 3.48
CA LEU A 84 5.88 8.65 3.02
C LEU A 84 5.15 9.59 3.98
N GLY A 85 4.61 9.08 5.09
CA GLY A 85 3.86 9.89 6.03
C GLY A 85 2.49 10.31 5.50
N TYR A 86 1.92 9.60 4.52
CA TYR A 86 0.47 9.63 4.23
C TYR A 86 -0.29 8.88 5.34
N VAL A 87 -0.06 9.34 6.56
CA VAL A 87 -1.00 9.21 7.65
C VAL A 87 -1.81 10.49 7.56
N ASP A 88 -3.12 10.36 7.50
CA ASP A 88 -4.03 11.43 7.92
C ASP A 88 -3.68 11.74 9.39
N SER A 89 -2.62 12.53 9.61
CA SER A 89 -2.34 13.14 10.90
C SER A 89 -3.13 14.44 10.94
N GLY A 90 -4.45 14.28 10.89
CA GLY A 90 -5.36 15.18 11.57
C GLY A 90 -5.18 15.02 13.07
N GLU A 91 -4.09 15.54 13.63
CA GLU A 91 -3.95 16.03 15.00
C GLU A 91 -2.72 16.97 14.96
N GLY A 92 -2.80 18.29 15.08
CA GLY A 92 -3.84 19.08 15.73
C GLY A 92 -3.46 19.39 17.17
N LYS A 93 -2.43 20.25 17.32
CA LYS A 93 -1.99 20.98 18.52
C LYS A 93 -1.06 20.28 19.52
#